data_AF-A0A3R9P6Q0-F1
#
_entry.id   AF-A0A3R9P6Q0-F1
#
_cell.length_a   1.000
_cell.length_b   1.000
_cell.length_c   1.000
_cell.angle_alpha   90.00
_cell.angle_beta   90.00
_cell.angle_gamma   90.00
#
_symmetry.space_group_name_H-M   'P 1'
#
loop_
_entity.id
_entity.type
_entity.pdbx_description
1 polymer ?
#
loop_
_entity_poly.entity_id
_entity_poly.type
_entity_poly.pdbx_seq_one_letter_code
_entity_poly.pdbx_strand_id
1 'polypeptide(L)'
;MPEKFIQYRKKSLLFTVILFVCCTAIFFINDKPTDSMKSEDITPTLFVHGFKGGPGSFNTLLDRFDRNDWGTKGLTFHVTSSGNLQVTGSISNGKNPFIQIISK
;
A
#
# COMPACT_ATOMS: atom_id res chain seq x y z
N MET A 1 13.29 36.56 -47.14
CA MET A 1 12.05 35.96 -46.59
C MET A 1 12.21 34.64 -45.80
N PRO A 2 13.34 33.89 -45.76
CA PRO A 2 13.43 32.64 -44.97
C PRO A 2 13.81 32.80 -43.48
N GLU A 3 14.51 33.88 -43.12
CA GLU A 3 14.95 34.20 -41.75
C GLU A 3 13.81 34.18 -40.72
N LYS A 4 12.71 34.90 -41.01
CA LYS A 4 11.54 35.00 -40.12
C LYS A 4 10.83 33.64 -39.92
N PHE A 5 10.82 32.80 -40.97
CA PHE A 5 10.23 31.46 -40.92
C PHE A 5 11.04 30.52 -40.02
N ILE A 6 12.37 30.55 -40.14
CA ILE A 6 13.29 29.78 -39.29
C ILE A 6 13.17 30.25 -37.84
N GLN A 7 13.04 31.56 -37.62
CA GLN A 7 12.87 32.13 -36.29
C GLN A 7 11.55 31.70 -35.63
N TYR A 8 10.44 31.70 -36.38
CA TYR A 8 9.15 31.20 -35.88
C TYR A 8 9.18 29.71 -35.57
N ARG A 9 9.80 28.89 -36.43
CA ARG A 9 9.94 27.45 -36.20
C ARG A 9 10.76 27.15 -34.94
N LYS A 10 11.86 27.87 -34.71
CA LYS A 10 12.67 27.75 -33.47
C LYS A 10 11.86 28.13 -32.23
N LYS A 11 11.07 29.21 -32.27
CA LYS A 11 10.19 29.59 -31.15
C LYS A 11 9.11 28.56 -30.87
N SER A 12 8.49 28.00 -31.93
CA SER A 12 7.50 26.93 -31.79
C SER A 12 8.10 25.68 -31.17
N LEU A 13 9.31 25.28 -31.58
CA LEU A 13 10.01 24.11 -31.07
C LEU A 13 10.40 24.29 -29.59
N LEU A 14 10.83 25.50 -29.24
CA LEU A 14 11.15 25.87 -27.86
C LEU A 14 9.91 25.81 -26.95
N PHE A 15 8.76 26.24 -27.47
CA PHE A 15 7.49 26.16 -26.75
C PHE A 15 7.05 24.72 -26.48
N THR A 16 7.18 23.80 -27.46
CA THR A 16 6.83 22.39 -27.26
C THR A 16 7.73 21.70 -26.23
N VAL A 17 9.03 22.01 -26.23
CA VAL A 17 9.97 21.46 -25.24
C VAL A 17 9.61 21.94 -23.84
N ILE A 18 9.28 23.24 -23.67
CA ILE A 18 8.84 23.79 -22.39
C ILE A 18 7.56 23.12 -21.91
N LEU A 19 6.58 22.93 -22.79
CA LEU A 19 5.31 22.27 -22.46
C LEU A 19 5.56 20.83 -21.98
N PHE A 20 6.43 20.09 -22.67
CA PHE A 20 6.77 18.72 -22.29
C PHE A 20 7.43 18.65 -20.91
N VAL A 21 8.38 19.55 -20.62
CA VAL A 21 9.04 19.65 -19.30
C VAL A 21 8.05 20.02 -18.20
N CYS A 22 7.12 20.93 -18.47
CA CYS A 22 6.06 21.26 -17.50
C CYS A 22 5.12 20.07 -17.24
N CYS A 23 4.71 19.34 -18.27
CA CYS A 23 3.87 18.16 -18.13
C CYS A 23 4.55 17.07 -17.29
N THR A 24 5.83 16.79 -17.53
CA THR A 24 6.57 15.79 -16.75
C THR A 24 6.75 16.25 -15.30
N ALA A 25 7.06 17.52 -15.06
CA ALA A 25 7.16 18.08 -13.71
C ALA A 25 5.84 17.93 -12.92
N ILE A 26 4.70 18.21 -13.55
CA ILE A 26 3.37 18.05 -12.91
C ILE A 26 3.11 16.57 -12.56
N PHE A 27 3.51 15.64 -13.43
CA PHE A 27 3.35 14.21 -13.17
C PHE A 27 4.09 13.75 -11.91
N PHE A 28 5.34 14.18 -11.73
CA PHE A 28 6.14 13.83 -10.54
C PHE A 28 5.68 14.50 -9.25
N ILE A 29 5.01 15.65 -9.30
CA ILE A 29 4.48 16.33 -8.10
C ILE A 29 3.26 15.60 -7.52
N ASN A 30 2.56 14.81 -8.35
CA ASN A 30 1.36 14.08 -7.91
C ASN A 30 1.68 12.77 -7.17
N ASP A 31 2.95 12.36 -7.11
CA ASP A 31 3.35 11.24 -6.27
C ASP A 31 3.25 11.65 -4.80
N LYS A 32 2.20 11.16 -4.14
CA LYS A 32 2.05 11.33 -2.70
C LYS A 32 3.21 10.60 -2.03
N PRO A 33 4.03 11.27 -1.19
CA PRO A 33 5.01 10.56 -0.39
C PRO A 33 4.30 9.49 0.43
N THR A 34 4.86 8.27 0.46
CA THR A 34 4.39 7.24 1.37
C THR A 34 4.69 7.72 2.78
N ASP A 35 3.67 8.18 3.49
CA ASP A 35 3.80 8.52 4.90
C ASP A 35 4.23 7.27 5.66
N SER A 36 5.43 7.29 6.24
CA SER A 36 5.82 6.33 7.28
C SER A 36 4.85 6.55 8.44
N MET A 37 3.86 5.68 8.57
CA MET A 37 2.96 5.70 9.71
C MET A 37 3.81 5.67 10.98
N LYS A 38 3.54 6.58 11.92
CA LYS A 38 4.25 6.63 13.21
C LYS A 38 4.04 5.26 13.86
N SER A 39 5.09 4.44 13.92
CA SER A 39 5.00 3.13 14.55
C SER A 39 4.62 3.36 16.00
N GLU A 40 3.39 3.00 16.37
CA GLU A 40 3.10 2.73 17.77
C GLU A 40 4.04 1.60 18.22
N ASP A 41 4.48 1.64 19.47
CA ASP A 41 5.38 0.63 20.04
C ASP A 41 4.60 -0.68 20.29
N ILE A 42 4.17 -1.29 19.19
CA ILE A 42 3.41 -2.52 19.14
C ILE A 42 4.21 -3.56 18.36
N THR A 43 4.33 -4.77 18.92
CA THR A 43 4.95 -5.91 18.24
C THR A 43 3.84 -6.90 17.84
N PRO A 44 3.32 -6.85 16.61
CA PRO A 44 2.31 -7.80 16.16
C PRO A 44 2.90 -9.18 15.88
N THR A 45 2.07 -10.22 16.02
CA THR A 45 2.40 -11.57 15.53
C THR A 45 1.60 -11.87 14.26
N LEU A 46 2.30 -12.25 13.20
CA LEU A 46 1.71 -12.56 11.90
C LEU A 46 1.45 -14.06 11.74
N PHE A 47 0.23 -14.41 11.34
CA PHE A 47 -0.20 -15.77 11.05
C PHE A 47 -0.47 -15.94 9.56
N VAL A 48 0.47 -16.60 8.86
CA VAL A 48 0.41 -16.82 7.41
C VAL A 48 0.11 -18.28 7.13
N HIS A 49 -0.96 -18.56 6.39
CA HIS A 49 -1.34 -19.96 6.13
C HIS A 49 -0.48 -20.59 5.02
N GLY A 50 -0.37 -21.91 5.04
CA GLY A 50 0.31 -22.67 3.98
C GLY A 50 -0.48 -22.76 2.67
N PHE A 51 0.03 -23.53 1.72
CA PHE A 51 -0.63 -23.75 0.42
C PHE A 51 -2.07 -24.22 0.59
N LYS A 52 -3.01 -23.59 -0.14
CA LYS A 52 -4.45 -23.86 -0.07
C LYS A 52 -5.06 -23.70 1.35
N GLY A 53 -4.35 -23.03 2.25
CA GLY A 53 -4.87 -22.63 3.56
C GLY A 53 -5.97 -21.58 3.43
N GLY A 54 -6.65 -21.31 4.54
CA GLY A 54 -7.77 -20.36 4.55
C GLY A 54 -8.09 -19.90 5.97
N PRO A 55 -9.26 -19.29 6.21
CA PRO A 55 -9.64 -18.80 7.53
C PRO A 55 -9.53 -19.87 8.63
N GLY A 56 -9.90 -21.12 8.29
CA GLY A 56 -9.85 -22.26 9.20
C GLY A 56 -8.45 -22.71 9.63
N SER A 57 -7.38 -22.24 8.98
CA SER A 57 -6.01 -22.61 9.36
C SER A 57 -5.63 -22.09 10.74
N PHE A 58 -6.08 -20.88 11.10
CA PHE A 58 -5.72 -20.25 12.38
C PHE A 58 -6.90 -19.69 13.18
N ASN A 59 -8.10 -19.53 12.61
CA ASN A 59 -9.21 -18.91 13.33
C ASN A 59 -9.44 -19.52 14.72
N THR A 60 -9.58 -20.84 14.80
CA THR A 60 -9.82 -21.52 16.09
C THR A 60 -8.64 -21.41 17.06
N LEU A 61 -7.41 -21.32 16.56
CA LEU A 61 -6.22 -21.13 17.38
C LEU A 61 -6.17 -19.70 17.94
N LEU A 62 -6.43 -18.70 17.10
CA LEU A 62 -6.49 -17.30 17.50
C LEU A 62 -7.62 -17.06 18.52
N ASP A 63 -8.79 -17.66 18.30
CA ASP A 63 -9.91 -17.58 19.24
C ASP A 63 -9.58 -18.23 20.60
N ARG A 64 -8.65 -19.20 20.64
CA ARG A 64 -8.14 -19.75 21.91
C ARG A 64 -7.13 -18.81 22.53
N PHE A 65 -6.20 -18.23 21.76
CA PHE A 65 -5.19 -17.31 22.30
C PHE A 65 -5.83 -16.06 22.90
N ASP A 66 -6.86 -15.52 22.23
CA ASP A 66 -7.63 -14.37 22.71
C ASP A 66 -8.38 -14.70 24.01
N ARG A 67 -9.06 -15.85 24.07
CA ARG A 67 -9.73 -16.31 25.30
C ARG A 67 -8.78 -16.62 26.47
N ASN A 68 -7.49 -16.87 26.20
CA ASN A 68 -6.48 -17.11 27.24
C ASN A 68 -5.65 -15.86 27.57
N ASP A 69 -6.01 -14.69 27.04
CA ASP A 69 -5.31 -13.41 27.27
C ASP A 69 -3.83 -13.44 26.83
N TRP A 70 -3.50 -14.25 25.81
CA TRP A 70 -2.14 -14.31 25.24
C TRP A 70 -1.88 -13.24 24.17
N GLY A 71 -2.95 -12.63 23.69
CA GLY A 71 -2.95 -11.50 22.78
C GLY A 71 -4.32 -11.31 22.14
N THR A 72 -4.54 -10.21 21.42
CA THR A 72 -5.85 -9.87 20.88
C THR A 72 -5.93 -10.17 19.39
N LYS A 73 -6.98 -10.88 18.97
CA LYS A 73 -7.29 -11.08 17.54
C LYS A 73 -7.86 -9.78 16.96
N GLY A 74 -7.07 -9.06 16.18
CA GLY A 74 -7.42 -7.70 15.75
C GLY A 74 -7.68 -7.53 14.26
N LEU A 75 -6.82 -8.08 13.41
CA LEU A 75 -6.77 -7.69 12.00
C LEU A 75 -6.61 -8.90 11.06
N THR A 76 -7.34 -8.89 9.95
CA THR A 76 -7.20 -9.91 8.89
C THR A 76 -6.96 -9.24 7.54
N PHE A 77 -5.87 -9.63 6.89
CA PHE A 77 -5.55 -9.26 5.51
C PHE A 77 -5.98 -10.38 4.57
N HIS A 78 -6.87 -10.07 3.64
CA HIS A 78 -7.20 -10.92 2.51
C HIS A 78 -6.38 -10.49 1.29
N VAL A 79 -5.46 -11.34 0.86
CA VAL A 79 -4.62 -11.14 -0.32
C VAL A 79 -5.32 -11.80 -1.51
N THR A 80 -5.66 -10.97 -2.50
CA THR A 80 -6.21 -11.45 -3.78
C THR A 80 -5.11 -12.05 -4.66
N SER A 81 -5.50 -12.84 -5.66
CA SER A 81 -4.58 -13.41 -6.66
C SER A 81 -3.75 -12.38 -7.43
N SER A 82 -4.25 -11.15 -7.56
CA SER A 82 -3.54 -10.02 -8.18
C SER A 82 -2.66 -9.24 -7.19
N GLY A 83 -2.56 -9.68 -5.94
CA GLY A 83 -1.74 -9.04 -4.89
C GLY A 83 -2.42 -7.87 -4.17
N ASN A 84 -3.67 -7.54 -4.49
CA ASN A 84 -4.41 -6.50 -3.76
C ASN A 84 -4.81 -6.99 -2.37
N LEU A 85 -4.82 -6.06 -1.40
CA LEU A 85 -5.17 -6.31 -0.02
C LEU A 85 -6.59 -5.83 0.29
N GLN A 86 -7.39 -6.67 0.92
CA GLN A 86 -8.63 -6.29 1.58
C GLN A 86 -8.45 -6.47 3.09
N VAL A 87 -8.60 -5.39 3.85
CA VAL A 87 -8.34 -5.36 5.29
C VAL A 87 -9.65 -5.40 6.04
N THR A 88 -9.74 -6.25 7.06
CA THR A 88 -10.89 -6.32 7.96
C THR A 88 -10.43 -6.34 9.41
N GLY A 89 -11.25 -5.79 10.31
CA GLY A 89 -10.90 -5.64 11.71
C GLY A 89 -10.08 -4.38 12.00
N SER A 90 -9.55 -4.29 13.20
CA SER A 90 -8.77 -3.16 13.70
C SER A 90 -7.76 -3.66 14.74
N ILE A 91 -6.56 -3.08 14.75
CA ILE A 91 -5.62 -3.30 15.85
C ILE A 91 -6.11 -2.49 17.06
N SER A 92 -6.41 -3.17 18.16
CA SER A 92 -6.60 -2.54 19.45
C SER A 92 -5.24 -2.32 20.13
N ASN A 93 -5.15 -1.37 21.05
CA ASN A 93 -3.95 -1.12 21.87
C ASN A 93 -3.69 -2.24 22.92
N GLY A 94 -4.20 -3.45 22.68
CA GLY A 94 -4.00 -4.62 23.51
C GLY A 94 -2.58 -5.17 23.40
N LYS A 95 -2.18 -6.01 24.36
CA LYS A 95 -0.90 -6.74 24.29
C LYS A 95 -0.93 -7.69 23.09
N ASN A 96 0.18 -7.73 22.35
CA ASN A 96 0.45 -8.71 21.30
C ASN A 96 -0.68 -8.88 20.25
N PRO A 97 -0.92 -7.89 19.39
CA PRO A 97 -1.98 -8.00 18.39
C PRO A 97 -1.68 -9.13 17.39
N PHE A 98 -2.68 -9.98 17.16
CA PHE A 98 -2.61 -11.04 16.16
C PHE A 98 -3.18 -10.56 14.84
N ILE A 99 -2.39 -10.77 13.78
CA ILE A 99 -2.75 -10.42 12.42
C ILE A 99 -2.79 -11.70 11.58
N GLN A 100 -3.92 -11.99 10.96
CA GLN A 100 -4.07 -13.15 10.09
C GLN A 100 -3.96 -12.75 8.61
N ILE A 101 -3.19 -13.51 7.84
CA ILE A 101 -3.04 -13.33 6.39
C ILE A 101 -3.72 -14.50 5.69
N ILE A 102 -4.66 -14.18 4.79
CA ILE A 102 -5.43 -15.13 3.99
C ILE A 102 -5.24 -14.85 2.51
N SER A 103 -4.51 -15.73 1.82
CA SER A 103 -4.22 -15.67 0.39
C SER A 103 -5.12 -16.62 -0.39
N LYS A 104 -5.82 -16.10 -1.40
CA LYS A 104 -6.69 -16.87 -2.30
C LYS A 104 -6.30 -16.68 -3.76
#